data_AF-A0A7W3VVH3-F1
#
_entry.id   AF-A0A7W3VVH3-F1
#
_cell.length_a   1.000
_cell.length_b   1.000
_cell.length_c   1.000
_cell.angle_alpha   90.00
_cell.angle_beta   90.00
_cell.angle_gamma   90.00
#
_symmetry.space_group_name_H-M   'P 1'
#
loop_
_entity.id
_entity.type
_entity.pdbx_description
1 polymer ?
#
loop_
_entity_poly.entity_id
_entity_poly.type
_entity_poly.pdbx_seq_one_letter_code
_entity_poly.pdbx_strand_id
1 'polypeptide(L)' 'MTGRARAADVVLLLHVEAARREENGDPDGAERLRITTTTLRSWVHRGHITRGDGGYSLVEVLAYLDRRQAA' A
#
# COMPACT_ATOMS: atom_id res chain seq x y z
N MET A 1 17.82 7.04 2.54
CA MET A 1 17.41 5.79 1.87
C MET A 1 15.89 5.78 1.71
N THR A 2 15.37 6.27 0.60
CA THR A 2 13.96 6.03 0.24
C THR A 2 13.89 4.61 -0.33
N GLY A 3 13.69 3.63 0.56
CA GLY A 3 13.63 2.22 0.17
C GLY A 3 12.45 1.98 -0.78
N ARG A 4 12.75 1.57 -2.02
CA ARG A 4 11.77 1.07 -2.97
C ARG A 4 11.82 -0.45 -3.00
N ALA A 5 10.66 -1.07 -3.14
CA ALA A 5 10.49 -2.51 -3.09
C ALA A 5 9.63 -3.03 -4.26
N ARG A 6 9.73 -4.33 -4.57
CA ARG A 6 8.87 -4.91 -5.62
C ARG A 6 7.40 -4.86 -5.18
N ALA A 7 6.49 -4.91 -6.16
CA ALA A 7 5.05 -4.90 -5.87
C ALA A 7 4.64 -5.99 -4.87
N ALA A 8 5.21 -7.20 -5.02
CA ALA A 8 4.92 -8.32 -4.14
C ALA A 8 5.37 -8.05 -2.70
N ASP A 9 6.55 -7.48 -2.52
CA ASP A 9 7.09 -7.14 -1.19
C ASP A 9 6.26 -6.06 -0.51
N VAL A 10 5.84 -5.03 -1.26
CA VAL A 10 4.95 -3.99 -0.72
C VAL A 10 3.60 -4.55 -0.31
N VAL A 11 2.97 -5.37 -1.16
CA VAL A 11 1.69 -6.02 -0.84
C VAL A 11 1.84 -6.93 0.38
N LEU A 12 2.93 -7.70 0.48
CA LEU A 12 3.20 -8.55 1.63
C LEU A 12 3.27 -7.73 2.92
N LEU A 13 4.03 -6.62 2.92
CA LEU A 13 4.14 -5.74 4.09
C LEU A 13 2.80 -5.13 4.48
N LEU A 14 1.98 -4.72 3.50
CA LEU A 14 0.64 -4.20 3.76
C LEU A 14 -0.28 -5.28 4.36
N HIS A 15 -0.21 -6.52 3.88
CA HIS A 15 -1.00 -7.62 4.43
C HIS A 15 -0.57 -8.04 5.83
N VAL A 16 0.73 -7.99 6.14
CA VAL A 16 1.23 -8.22 7.51
C VAL A 16 0.68 -7.16 8.46
N GLU A 17 0.71 -5.89 8.05
CA GLU A 17 0.13 -4.81 8.85
C GLU A 17 -1.40 -4.90 8.93
N ALA A 18 -2.07 -5.38 7.88
CA ALA A 18 -3.51 -5.64 7.89
C ALA A 18 -3.88 -6.66 8.98
N ALA A 19 -3.16 -7.79 9.02
CA ALA A 19 -3.37 -8.82 10.04
C ALA A 19 -3.16 -8.25 11.44
N ARG A 20 -2.09 -7.47 11.65
CA ARG A 20 -1.81 -6.81 12.92
C ARG A 20 -2.94 -5.86 13.34
N ARG A 21 -3.54 -5.10 12.42
CA ARG A 21 -4.63 -4.18 12.72
C ARG A 21 -5.92 -4.90 13.08
N GLU A 22 -6.22 -5.97 12.37
CA GLU A 22 -7.37 -6.84 12.67
C GLU A 22 -7.25 -7.42 14.09
N GLU A 23 -6.07 -7.93 14.46
CA GLU A 23 -5.76 -8.41 15.82
C GLU A 23 -5.89 -7.32 16.89
N ASN A 24 -5.57 -6.07 16.55
CA ASN A 24 -5.68 -4.91 17.44
C ASN A 24 -7.09 -4.28 17.48
N GLY A 25 -8.09 -4.89 16.82
CA GLY A 25 -9.47 -4.40 16.83
C GLY A 25 -9.75 -3.23 15.86
N ASP A 26 -8.93 -3.06 14.81
CA ASP A 26 -9.15 -2.10 13.71
C ASP A 26 -9.40 -2.84 12.38
N PRO A 27 -10.55 -3.52 12.22
CA PRO A 27 -10.85 -4.28 11.00
C PRO A 27 -11.02 -3.38 9.78
N ASP A 28 -11.50 -2.15 9.96
CA ASP A 28 -11.64 -1.19 8.87
C ASP A 28 -10.27 -0.73 8.36
N GLY A 29 -9.30 -0.50 9.27
CA GLY A 29 -7.92 -0.24 8.90
C GLY A 29 -7.24 -1.44 8.25
N ALA A 30 -7.55 -2.67 8.69
CA ALA A 30 -7.06 -3.88 8.07
C ALA A 30 -7.54 -4.03 6.62
N GLU A 31 -8.83 -3.83 6.36
CA GLU A 31 -9.41 -3.97 5.02
C GLU A 31 -8.80 -2.96 4.03
N ARG A 32 -8.47 -1.75 4.48
CA ARG A 32 -7.81 -0.73 3.65
C ARG A 32 -6.44 -1.16 3.11
N LEU A 33 -5.74 -2.01 3.85
CA LEU A 33 -4.40 -2.48 3.51
C LEU A 33 -4.42 -3.73 2.60
N ARG A 34 -5.57 -4.40 2.47
CA ARG A 34 -5.74 -5.60 1.62
C ARG A 34 -5.87 -5.20 0.14
N ILE A 35 -4.73 -4.97 -0.50
CA ILE A 35 -4.65 -4.61 -1.93
C ILE A 35 -3.83 -5.63 -2.72
N THR A 36 -4.07 -5.71 -4.03
CA THR A 36 -3.31 -6.59 -4.91
C THR A 36 -2.17 -5.85 -5.61
N THR A 37 -1.23 -6.61 -6.17
CA THR A 37 -0.20 -6.04 -7.05
C THR A 37 -0.80 -5.36 -8.29
N THR A 38 -1.97 -5.82 -8.74
CA THR A 38 -2.71 -5.22 -9.87
C THR A 38 -3.27 -3.85 -9.48
N THR A 39 -3.76 -3.72 -8.24
CA THR A 39 -4.20 -2.44 -7.67
C THR A 39 -3.06 -1.42 -7.68
N LEU A 40 -1.86 -1.81 -7.21
CA LEU A 40 -0.67 -0.95 -7.23
C LEU A 40 -0.31 -0.49 -8.66
N ARG A 41 -0.36 -1.38 -9.65
CA ARG A 41 -0.11 -1.02 -11.06
C ARG A 41 -1.16 -0.04 -11.58
N SER A 42 -2.44 -0.28 -11.28
CA SER A 42 -3.54 0.60 -11.67
C SER A 42 -3.35 2.02 -11.12
N TRP A 43 -2.91 2.15 -9.87
CA TRP A 43 -2.62 3.47 -9.27
C TRP A 43 -1.47 4.20 -9.94
N VAL A 44 -0.43 3.49 -10.38
CA VAL A 44 0.65 4.08 -11.20
C VAL A 44 0.10 4.55 -12.54
N HIS A 45 -0.69 3.72 -13.23
CA HIS A 45 -1.30 4.08 -14.51
C HIS A 45 -2.23 5.29 -14.41
N ARG A 46 -2.92 5.47 -13.27
CA ARG A 46 -3.79 6.62 -12.99
C ARG A 46 -3.05 7.83 -12.43
N GLY A 47 -1.73 7.76 -12.26
CA GLY A 47 -0.91 8.86 -11.74
C GLY A 47 -1.13 9.17 -10.24
N HIS A 48 -1.64 8.21 -9.47
CA HIS A 48 -1.87 8.38 -8.03
C HIS A 48 -0.61 8.17 -7.19
N ILE A 49 0.28 7.29 -7.65
CA ILE A 49 1.58 6.99 -7.05
C ILE A 49 2.62 6.77 -8.15
N THR A 50 3.90 6.81 -7.78
CA THR A 50 5.02 6.58 -8.70
C THR A 50 5.61 5.18 -8.58
N ARG A 51 6.14 4.68 -9.70
CA ARG A 51 7.03 3.51 -9.73
C ARG A 51 8.40 3.97 -10.22
N GLY A 52 9.41 3.89 -9.36
CA GLY A 52 10.79 4.25 -9.68
C GLY A 52 11.69 3.02 -9.83
N ASP A 53 12.98 3.26 -10.03
CA ASP A 53 13.98 2.20 -10.01
C ASP A 53 13.99 1.52 -8.64
N GLY A 54 13.82 0.19 -8.63
CA GLY A 54 13.60 -0.60 -7.42
C GLY A 54 12.13 -0.85 -7.06
N GLY A 55 11.17 -0.22 -7.74
CA GLY A 55 9.74 -0.50 -7.61
C GLY A 55 8.94 0.60 -6.92
N TYR A 56 8.24 0.25 -5.86
CA TYR A 56 7.23 1.07 -5.18
C TYR A 56 7.77 1.61 -3.86
N SER A 57 7.43 2.86 -3.54
CA SER A 57 7.70 3.44 -2.22
C SER A 57 6.58 3.10 -1.26
N LEU A 58 6.88 2.37 -0.18
CA LEU A 58 5.89 2.02 0.84
C LEU A 58 5.27 3.28 1.48
N VAL A 59 6.10 4.31 1.73
CA VAL A 59 5.65 5.58 2.30
C VAL A 59 4.64 6.28 1.38
N GLU A 60 4.89 6.29 0.08
CA GLU A 60 3.97 6.90 -0.89
C GLU A 60 2.66 6.13 -1.00
N VAL A 61 2.73 4.80 -0.98
CA VAL A 61 1.56 3.93 -1.01
C VAL A 61 0.68 4.15 0.22
N LEU A 62 1.27 4.19 1.42
CA LEU A 62 0.54 4.48 2.66
C LEU A 62 -0.09 5.88 2.63
N ALA A 63 0.66 6.90 2.23
CA ALA A 63 0.14 8.26 2.12
C ALA A 63 -1.02 8.39 1.11
N TYR A 64 -1.01 7.60 0.03
CA TYR A 64 -2.13 7.55 -0.90
C TYR A 64 -3.36 6.86 -0.31
N LEU A 65 -3.17 5.75 0.40
CA LEU A 65 -4.25 5.05 1.10
C LEU A 65 -4.95 5.95 2.13
N ASP A 66 -4.18 6.70 2.92
CA ASP A 66 -4.73 7.65 3.91
C ASP A 66 -5.55 8.76 3.22
N ARG A 67 -5.03 9.34 2.13
CA ARG A 67 -5.76 10.37 1.35
C ARG A 67 -7.05 9.83 0.72
N ARG A 68 -7.03 8.58 0.24
CA ARG A 68 -8.19 7.94 -0.39
C ARG A 68 -9.32 7.67 0.61
N GLN A 69 -9.02 7.59 1.90
CA GLN A 69 -10.02 7.45 2.96
C GLN A 69 -10.67 8.80 3.34
N ALA A 70 -9.92 9.90 3.25
CA ALA A 70 -10.40 11.23 3.62
C ALA A 70 -11.31 11.89 2.58
N ALA A 71 -11.50 11.25 1.42
CA ALA A 71 -12.30 11.70 0.28
C ALA A 71 -13.59 10.87 0.16
#